data_AF-A0A7W1PIX0-F1
#
_entry.id   AF-A0A7W1PIX0-F1
#
_cell.length_a   1.000
_cell.length_b   1.000
_cell.length_c   1.000
_cell.angle_alpha   90.00
_cell.angle_beta   90.00
_cell.angle_gamma   90.00
#
_symmetry.space_group_name_H-M   'P 1'
#
loop_
_entity.id
_entity.type
_entity.pdbx_description
1 polymer ?
#
loop_
_entity_poly.entity_id
_entity_poly.type
_entity_poly.pdbx_seq_one_letter_code
_entity_poly.pdbx_strand_id
1 'polypeptide(L)' 'MLTPVLMIPALTMMLAGAATLAAPGQARERAQIHYQIGMEHMRAEAYGAAIEAFTEPITIDDTHALAHYMIGRAHSL' A
#
# COMPACT_ATOMS: atom_id res chain seq x y z
N MET A 1 -37.49 8.03 8.47
CA MET A 1 -37.25 7.82 7.02
C MET A 1 -35.84 7.28 6.87
N LEU A 2 -35.74 6.08 6.31
CA LEU A 2 -34.58 5.18 6.25
C LEU A 2 -33.71 5.50 5.00
N THR A 3 -32.38 5.63 5.19
CA THR A 3 -31.24 5.35 4.24
C THR A 3 -31.05 6.19 2.95
N PRO A 4 -29.88 6.14 2.26
CA PRO A 4 -28.47 5.93 2.68
C PRO A 4 -27.38 6.74 1.87
N VAL A 5 -26.10 6.63 2.28
CA VAL A 5 -24.85 6.60 1.45
C VAL A 5 -24.57 7.75 0.46
N LEU A 6 -23.50 8.52 0.68
CA LEU A 6 -22.29 8.62 -0.17
C LEU A 6 -21.37 9.77 0.35
N MET A 7 -20.07 9.64 0.06
CA MET A 7 -19.02 10.67 0.15
C MET A 7 -18.25 10.75 1.47
N ILE A 8 -17.38 9.74 1.61
CA ILE A 8 -16.06 9.81 2.23
C ILE A 8 -15.43 11.19 1.98
N PRO A 9 -15.12 12.02 3.01
CA PRO A 9 -14.31 13.20 2.79
C PRO A 9 -12.85 12.76 2.68
N ALA A 10 -12.43 12.52 1.44
CA ALA A 10 -11.03 12.49 1.04
C ALA A 10 -10.43 13.91 1.11
N LEU A 11 -10.41 14.55 2.29
CA LEU A 11 -9.70 15.81 2.48
C LEU A 11 -9.55 16.24 3.95
N THR A 12 -8.90 15.43 4.78
CA THR A 12 -8.21 15.99 5.95
C THR A 12 -6.71 15.89 5.71
N MET A 13 -6.22 16.80 4.87
CA MET A 13 -4.80 17.12 4.75
C MET A 13 -4.37 17.80 6.05
N MET A 14 -4.14 16.97 7.08
CA MET A 14 -3.71 17.41 8.40
C MET A 14 -2.20 17.59 8.36
N LEU A 15 -1.83 18.85 8.52
CA LEU A 15 -0.50 19.38 8.76
C LEU A 15 0.28 18.50 9.76
N ALA A 16 1.17 17.62 9.27
CA ALA A 16 2.15 16.93 10.11
C ALA A 16 3.49 17.63 9.94
N GLY A 17 3.70 18.66 10.76
CA GLY A 17 5.00 19.24 10.98
C GLY A 17 5.96 18.21 11.60
N ALA A 18 7.24 18.44 11.34
CA ALA A 18 8.40 17.73 11.85
C ALA A 18 8.58 16.30 11.32
N ALA A 19 9.71 16.12 10.64
CA ALA A 19 10.44 14.88 10.52
C ALA A 19 10.69 14.29 11.92
N THR A 20 9.68 13.66 12.49
CA THR A 20 9.82 12.71 13.56
C THR A 20 10.21 11.42 12.86
N LEU A 21 11.41 10.91 13.19
CA LEU A 21 11.91 9.61 12.74
C LEU A 21 10.73 8.64 12.75
N ALA A 22 10.26 8.24 11.56
CA ALA A 22 9.02 7.50 11.40
C ALA A 22 9.07 6.34 12.38
N ALA A 23 8.22 6.39 13.42
CA ALA A 23 8.25 5.36 14.45
C ALA A 23 8.10 4.00 13.74
N PRO A 24 8.81 2.94 14.16
CA PRO A 24 8.78 1.66 13.45
C PRO A 24 7.36 1.16 13.10
N GLY A 25 6.36 1.50 13.91
CA GLY A 25 4.95 1.27 13.62
C GLY A 25 4.42 1.98 12.36
N GLN A 26 4.76 3.25 12.14
CA GLN A 26 4.34 4.00 10.95
C GLN A 26 4.99 3.47 9.67
N ALA A 27 6.27 3.09 9.73
CA ALA A 27 6.94 2.48 8.59
C ALA A 27 6.28 1.14 8.21
N ARG A 28 6.02 0.29 9.21
CA ARG A 28 5.33 -0.99 9.01
C ARG A 28 3.92 -0.83 8.46
N GLU A 29 3.18 0.18 8.93
CA GLU A 29 1.84 0.48 8.41
C GLU A 29 1.88 0.92 6.94
N ARG A 30 2.81 1.81 6.57
CA ARG A 30 3.01 2.21 5.17
C ARG A 30 3.34 1.03 4.26
N ALA A 31 4.22 0.13 4.71
CA ALA A 31 4.54 -1.10 3.98
C ALA A 31 3.28 -1.96 3.79
N GLN A 32 2.48 -2.13 4.84
CA GLN A 32 1.26 -2.91 4.76
C GLN A 32 0.23 -2.30 3.81
N ILE A 33 0.08 -0.98 3.79
CA ILE A 33 -0.84 -0.26 2.89
C ILE A 33 -0.44 -0.49 1.43
N HIS A 34 0.84 -0.31 1.09
CA HIS A 34 1.31 -0.50 -0.28
C HIS A 34 1.22 -1.96 -0.73
N TYR A 35 1.45 -2.91 0.18
CA TYR A 35 1.19 -4.32 -0.11
C TYR A 35 -0.29 -4.56 -0.48
N GLN A 36 -1.24 -3.95 0.24
CA GLN A 36 -2.66 -4.10 -0.10
C GLN A 36 -3.00 -3.45 -1.45
N ILE A 37 -2.40 -2.30 -1.77
CA ILE A 37 -2.55 -1.66 -3.09
C ILE A 37 -2.07 -2.60 -4.20
N GLY A 38 -0.91 -3.25 -4.03
CA GLY A 38 -0.43 -4.25 -4.97
C GLY A 38 -1.39 -5.43 -5.13
N MET A 39 -2.00 -5.89 -4.03
CA MET A 39 -3.03 -6.93 -4.08
C MET A 39 -4.28 -6.51 -4.85
N GLU A 40 -4.74 -5.26 -4.72
CA GLU A 40 -5.86 -4.74 -5.52
C GLU A 40 -5.50 -4.68 -7.01
N HIS A 41 -4.29 -4.25 -7.35
CA HIS A 41 -3.82 -4.29 -8.74
C HIS A 41 -3.72 -5.72 -9.28
N MET A 42 -3.28 -6.70 -8.48
CA MET A 42 -3.30 -8.11 -8.87
C MET A 42 -4.73 -8.62 -9.16
N ARG A 43 -5.72 -8.21 -8.36
CA ARG A 43 -7.13 -8.58 -8.60
C ARG A 43 -7.69 -7.92 -9.86
N ALA A 44 -7.19 -6.74 -10.21
CA ALA A 44 -7.54 -6.03 -11.43
C ALA A 44 -6.70 -6.46 -12.65
N GLU A 45 -5.85 -7.47 -12.52
CA GLU A 45 -4.91 -7.94 -13.56
C GLU A 45 -3.95 -6.83 -14.06
N ALA A 46 -3.77 -5.78 -13.28
CA ALA A 46 -2.88 -4.66 -13.56
C ALA A 46 -1.46 -4.96 -13.05
N TYR A 47 -0.81 -5.97 -13.62
CA TYR A 47 0.42 -6.55 -13.07
C TYR A 47 1.60 -5.57 -12.98
N GLY A 48 1.75 -4.65 -13.94
CA GLY A 48 2.78 -3.61 -13.87
C GLY A 48 2.63 -2.69 -12.65
N ALA A 49 1.41 -2.19 -12.42
CA ALA A 49 1.09 -1.36 -11.25
C ALA A 49 1.17 -2.16 -9.93
N ALA A 50 0.86 -3.46 -9.97
CA ALA A 50 1.04 -4.34 -8.83
C ALA A 50 2.52 -4.44 -8.44
N ILE A 51 3.42 -4.63 -9.42
CA ILE A 51 4.86 -4.69 -9.19
C ILE A 51 5.35 -3.39 -8.57
N GLU A 52 4.97 -2.24 -9.12
CA GLU A 52 5.33 -0.92 -8.58
C GLU A 52 4.87 -0.79 -7.12
N ALA A 53 3.63 -1.14 -6.81
CA ALA A 53 3.11 -1.06 -5.45
C ALA A 53 3.82 -2.02 -4.47
N PHE A 54 4.25 -3.20 -4.93
CA PHE A 54 5.03 -4.14 -4.11
C PHE A 54 6.50 -3.72 -3.90
N THR A 55 7.01 -2.68 -4.58
CA THR A 55 8.36 -2.17 -4.32
C THR A 55 8.45 -1.40 -3.00
N GLU A 56 7.43 -0.65 -2.60
CA GLU A 56 7.46 0.18 -1.38
C GLU A 56 7.59 -0.64 -0.07
N PRO A 57 6.94 -1.80 0.11
CA PRO A 57 7.24 -2.68 1.24
C PRO A 57 8.73 -3.08 1.32
N ILE A 58 9.38 -3.27 0.16
CA ILE A 58 10.80 -3.67 0.06
C ILE A 58 11.72 -2.48 0.38
N THR A 59 11.33 -1.24 0.06
CA THR A 59 12.12 -0.05 0.43
C THR A 59 12.12 0.19 1.94
N ILE A 60 11.08 -0.28 2.64
CA ILE A 60 10.92 -0.16 4.09
C ILE A 60 11.56 -1.35 4.83
N ASP A 61 11.34 -2.57 4.34
CA ASP A 61 11.89 -3.82 4.84
C ASP A 61 12.35 -4.66 3.64
N ASP A 62 13.65 -4.66 3.39
CA ASP A 62 14.25 -5.37 2.25
C ASP A 62 14.03 -6.89 2.32
N THR A 63 13.70 -7.41 3.51
CA THR A 63 13.39 -8.82 3.77
C THR A 63 11.90 -9.15 3.67
N HIS A 64 11.04 -8.22 3.22
CA HIS A 64 9.60 -8.44 3.14
C HIS A 64 9.21 -9.54 2.14
N ALA A 65 9.24 -10.79 2.60
CA ALA A 65 9.16 -11.99 1.76
C ALA A 65 7.89 -12.05 0.89
N LEU A 66 6.76 -11.54 1.40
CA LEU A 66 5.50 -11.52 0.67
C LEU A 66 5.56 -10.59 -0.55
N ALA A 67 6.21 -9.43 -0.47
CA ALA A 67 6.33 -8.53 -1.62
C ALA A 67 7.18 -9.15 -2.73
N HIS A 68 8.33 -9.75 -2.38
CA HIS A 68 9.18 -10.47 -3.33
C HIS A 68 8.41 -11.60 -4.02
N TYR A 69 7.68 -12.41 -3.26
CA TYR A 69 6.83 -13.48 -3.79
C TYR A 69 5.77 -12.93 -4.76
N MET A 70 5.11 -11.85 -4.38
CA MET A 70 4.03 -11.26 -5.17
C MET A 70 4.54 -10.60 -6.46
N ILE A 71 5.72 -9.98 -6.46
CA ILE A 71 6.39 -9.50 -7.67
C ILE A 71 6.70 -10.67 -8.60
N GLY A 72 7.25 -11.77 -8.07
CA GLY A 72 7.51 -12.98 -8.87
C GLY A 72 6.23 -13.54 -9.49
N ARG A 73 5.13 -13.58 -8.72
CA ARG A 73 3.81 -13.95 -9.25
C ARG A 73 3.32 -13.00 -10.33
N ALA A 74 3.43 -11.70 -10.13
CA ALA A 74 3.00 -10.70 -11.10
C ALA A 74 3.76 -10.80 -12.42
N HIS A 75 5.05 -11.14 -12.40
CA HIS A 75 5.83 -11.40 -13.62
C HIS A 75 5.43 -12.71 -14.34
N SER A 76 4.78 -13.64 -13.65
CA SER A 76 4.37 -14.93 -14.21
C SER A 76 2.95 -14.95 -14.80
N LEU A 77 2.19 -13.86 -14.65
CA LEU A 77 0.83 -13.67 -15.15
C LEU A 77 0.83 -12.70 -16.32
#